data_AF-A0A497QH38-F1
#
_entry.id   AF-A0A497QH38-F1
#
_cell.length_a   1.000
_cell.length_b   1.000
_cell.length_c   1.000
_cell.angle_alpha   90.00
_cell.angle_beta   90.00
_cell.angle_gamma   90.00
#
_symmetry.space_group_name_H-M   'P 1'
#
loop_
_entity.id
_entity.type
_entity.pdbx_description
1 polymer ?
#
loop_
_entity_poly.entity_id
_entity_poly.type
_entity_poly.pdbx_seq_one_letter_code
_entity_poly.pdbx_strand_id
1 'polypeptide(L)'
;MGFVVVTYLAWLLYNPINFVAETPLGQVPPLPVLVVDTVVFAPLMYLFVREWLRRMTQRKGGPAAGIDVVEPGEAEPEPGDELGTATRSYSESLRSKIAGPKSDIRETPALERDFFVKVPDLESGKALFDVEQLRARAMIRSRVSSGGWIRKRVASRGSGTLKASESTKQGRPFRSRMPSGEVSSIDVPTTVLAAIARTGKKQRGRPLKIAWQDIREKVFTARTPLTVILVIDVSLSMRAHMSDVRKVVERIERETRGSRDRVGIVAFKDSGAVEVQAPTSNWNKIYRALARLRLSGLTPLADGIMKAMETLKREKMRNPDVESLIVVISDFSPNIPLAQSVGPGHAQYTPVRDLVRAARLAKKQKTRLVAVNVNSDERNWVRVFKLPYHDALELASTLRMKKEGLHDVIETILAVPTFRRTFGAFLVARICGGRAFLTHEILRVDSVLGAFLAACRTRSRLSPKELKRAEAYLS
;
A
#
# COMPACT_ATOMS: atom_id res chain seq x y z
N MET A 1 -37.83 28.77 1.74
CA MET A 1 -39.04 29.57 1.49
C MET A 1 -40.29 28.73 1.29
N GLY A 2 -40.35 27.79 0.33
CA GLY A 2 -41.59 27.02 0.05
C GLY A 2 -42.23 26.32 1.26
N PHE A 3 -41.44 25.69 2.14
CA PHE A 3 -41.96 25.04 3.35
C PHE A 3 -42.66 26.00 4.32
N VAL A 4 -42.13 27.22 4.50
CA VAL A 4 -42.71 28.22 5.40
C VAL A 4 -44.04 28.74 4.84
N VAL A 5 -44.12 28.93 3.52
CA VAL A 5 -45.35 29.37 2.86
C VAL A 5 -46.45 28.31 2.96
N VAL A 6 -46.11 27.03 2.71
CA VAL A 6 -47.09 25.92 2.80
C VAL A 6 -47.57 25.73 4.23
N THR A 7 -46.67 25.78 5.21
CA THR A 7 -47.04 25.67 6.64
C THR A 7 -47.86 26.86 7.12
N TYR A 8 -47.59 28.06 6.62
CA TYR A 8 -48.40 29.25 6.89
C TYR A 8 -49.81 29.12 6.32
N LEU A 9 -49.95 28.71 5.06
CA LEU A 9 -51.26 28.49 4.45
C LEU A 9 -52.06 27.39 5.18
N ALA A 10 -51.39 26.32 5.61
CA ALA A 10 -52.02 25.28 6.41
C ALA A 10 -52.45 25.80 7.79
N TRP A 11 -51.61 26.61 8.46
CA TRP A 11 -51.97 27.26 9.72
C TRP A 11 -53.20 28.16 9.54
N LEU A 12 -53.21 28.99 8.50
CA LEU A 12 -54.27 29.94 8.21
C LEU A 12 -55.64 29.25 7.99
N LEU A 13 -55.66 28.03 7.47
CA LEU A 13 -56.89 27.28 7.16
C LEU A 13 -57.36 26.36 8.30
N TYR A 14 -56.46 25.93 9.19
CA TYR A 14 -56.71 24.85 10.16
C TYR A 14 -56.30 25.18 11.61
N ASN A 15 -55.99 26.44 11.93
CA ASN A 15 -55.62 26.84 13.28
C ASN A 15 -56.84 26.80 14.25
N PRO A 16 -56.71 26.30 15.48
CA PRO A 16 -57.76 26.41 16.52
C PRO A 16 -58.26 27.83 16.81
N ILE A 17 -57.51 28.89 16.48
CA ILE A 17 -57.99 30.28 16.62
C ILE A 17 -59.21 30.53 15.71
N ASN A 18 -59.26 29.89 14.54
CA ASN A 18 -60.40 29.96 13.62
C ASN A 18 -61.67 29.32 14.20
N PHE A 19 -61.52 28.33 15.08
CA PHE A 19 -62.64 27.69 15.79
C PHE A 19 -63.25 28.64 16.83
N VAL A 20 -62.42 29.42 17.53
CA VAL A 20 -62.86 30.42 18.51
C VAL A 20 -63.53 31.62 17.81
N ALA A 21 -63.13 31.92 16.57
CA ALA A 21 -63.69 32.99 15.75
C ALA A 21 -64.91 32.59 14.89
N GLU A 22 -65.49 31.39 15.11
CA GLU A 22 -66.63 30.83 14.36
C GLU A 22 -66.44 30.73 12.84
N THR A 23 -65.18 30.75 12.37
CA THR A 23 -64.89 30.63 10.94
C THR A 23 -64.84 29.15 10.50
N PRO A 24 -65.52 28.77 9.41
CA PRO A 24 -65.48 27.40 8.91
C PRO A 24 -64.06 26.98 8.49
N LEU A 25 -63.65 25.77 8.86
CA LEU A 25 -62.37 25.20 8.45
C LEU A 25 -62.24 25.18 6.92
N GLY A 26 -61.08 25.61 6.41
CA GLY A 26 -60.81 25.64 4.96
C GLY A 26 -61.26 26.91 4.24
N GLN A 27 -61.84 27.89 4.92
CA GLN A 27 -62.09 29.23 4.37
C GLN A 27 -61.04 30.24 4.87
N VAL A 28 -60.81 31.30 4.09
CA VAL A 28 -59.90 32.37 4.49
C VAL A 28 -60.57 33.21 5.60
N PRO A 29 -59.97 33.33 6.79
CA PRO A 29 -60.51 34.07 7.90
C PRO A 29 -60.59 35.58 7.59
N PRO A 30 -61.53 36.32 8.23
CA PRO A 30 -61.66 37.75 8.03
C PRO A 30 -60.40 38.50 8.51
N LEU A 31 -60.17 39.69 7.96
CA LEU A 31 -58.95 40.49 8.17
C LEU A 31 -58.49 40.60 9.65
N PRO A 32 -59.36 40.81 10.65
CA PRO A 32 -58.93 40.90 12.04
C PRO A 32 -58.31 39.61 12.58
N VAL A 33 -58.88 38.45 12.21
CA VAL A 33 -58.42 37.13 12.64
C VAL A 33 -57.11 36.77 11.94
N LEU A 34 -56.98 37.14 10.65
CA LEU A 34 -55.75 36.96 9.88
C LEU A 34 -54.56 37.73 10.48
N VAL A 35 -54.79 38.94 11.00
CA VAL A 35 -53.74 39.72 11.70
C VAL A 35 -53.33 39.03 13.00
N VAL A 36 -54.28 38.49 13.77
CA VAL A 36 -53.96 37.74 14.99
C VAL A 36 -53.17 36.46 14.66
N ASP A 37 -53.61 35.72 13.64
CA ASP A 37 -52.93 34.49 13.19
C ASP A 37 -51.49 34.74 12.74
N THR A 38 -51.26 35.80 11.97
CA THR A 38 -49.89 36.16 11.53
C THR A 38 -48.98 36.52 12.69
N VAL A 39 -49.48 37.30 13.65
CA VAL A 39 -48.73 37.72 14.84
C VAL A 39 -48.37 36.53 15.73
N VAL A 40 -49.22 35.50 15.79
CA VAL A 40 -48.94 34.27 16.56
C VAL A 40 -48.02 33.32 15.78
N PHE A 41 -48.25 33.15 14.48
CA PHE A 41 -47.51 32.19 13.65
C PHE A 41 -46.05 32.59 13.45
N ALA A 42 -45.77 33.87 13.19
CA ALA A 42 -44.42 34.35 12.89
C ALA A 42 -43.38 34.01 13.98
N PRO A 43 -43.59 34.31 15.28
CA PRO A 43 -42.64 33.96 16.33
C PRO A 43 -42.56 32.44 16.56
N LEU A 44 -43.68 31.71 16.43
CA LEU A 44 -43.71 30.26 16.63
C LEU A 44 -42.92 29.53 15.53
N MET A 45 -43.07 29.95 14.28
CA MET A 45 -42.27 29.43 13.17
C MET A 45 -40.81 29.83 13.26
N TYR A 46 -40.51 31.05 13.71
CA TYR A 46 -39.14 31.47 13.94
C TYR A 46 -38.44 30.55 14.96
N LEU A 47 -39.09 30.27 16.09
CA LEU A 47 -38.57 29.36 17.12
C LEU A 47 -38.44 27.92 16.59
N PHE A 48 -39.43 27.44 15.84
CA PHE A 48 -39.39 26.11 15.24
C PHE A 48 -38.22 25.97 14.26
N VAL A 49 -38.06 26.92 13.34
CA VAL A 49 -36.97 26.92 12.35
C VAL A 49 -35.61 27.03 13.05
N ARG A 50 -35.49 27.88 14.07
CA ARG A 50 -34.26 28.02 14.86
C ARG A 50 -33.88 26.73 15.59
N GLU A 51 -34.83 26.08 16.26
CA GLU A 51 -34.58 24.82 16.96
C GLU A 51 -34.34 23.66 15.99
N TRP A 52 -35.04 23.63 14.86
CA TRP A 52 -34.81 22.67 13.79
C TRP A 52 -33.41 22.82 13.20
N LEU A 53 -32.98 24.05 12.88
CA LEU A 53 -31.62 24.35 12.42
C LEU A 53 -30.59 23.91 13.45
N ARG A 54 -30.78 24.25 14.74
CA ARG A 54 -29.89 23.83 15.84
C ARG A 54 -29.74 22.31 15.95
N ARG A 55 -30.83 21.56 15.76
CA ARG A 55 -30.77 20.09 15.76
C ARG A 55 -30.17 19.52 14.49
N MET A 56 -30.37 20.17 13.35
CA MET A 56 -29.82 19.74 12.07
C MET A 56 -28.31 20.00 11.99
N THR A 57 -27.80 21.08 12.57
CA THR A 57 -26.35 21.35 12.68
C THR A 57 -25.64 20.36 13.61
N GLN A 58 -26.33 19.80 14.60
CA GLN A 58 -25.79 18.78 15.51
C GLN A 58 -25.83 17.33 14.95
N ARG A 59 -26.43 17.09 13.77
CA ARG A 59 -26.52 15.75 13.18
C ARG A 59 -25.22 15.32 12.50
N LYS A 60 -24.75 14.12 12.85
CA LYS A 60 -23.52 13.50 12.29
C LYS A 60 -23.74 12.76 10.95
N GLY A 61 -24.91 12.85 10.33
CA GLY A 61 -25.19 12.19 9.04
C GLY A 61 -26.55 12.54 8.41
N GLY A 62 -26.64 12.39 7.09
CA GLY A 62 -27.81 12.70 6.25
C GLY A 62 -27.49 13.73 5.15
N PRO A 63 -28.41 13.98 4.19
CA PRO A 63 -28.16 14.87 3.03
C PRO A 63 -27.87 16.33 3.38
N ALA A 64 -28.24 16.77 4.58
CA ALA A 64 -28.06 18.13 5.08
C ALA A 64 -27.08 18.23 6.26
N ALA A 65 -26.36 17.14 6.59
CA ALA A 65 -25.34 17.17 7.63
C ALA A 65 -24.08 17.89 7.11
N GLY A 66 -23.71 19.01 7.74
CA GLY A 66 -22.52 19.80 7.38
C GLY A 66 -22.78 21.08 6.57
N ILE A 67 -24.03 21.57 6.51
CA ILE A 67 -24.27 22.95 6.09
C ILE A 67 -23.92 23.85 7.29
N ASP A 68 -22.63 24.18 7.41
CA ASP A 68 -22.16 25.26 8.29
C ASP A 68 -22.74 26.56 7.76
N VAL A 69 -23.81 27.04 8.40
CA VAL A 69 -24.18 28.44 8.27
C VAL A 69 -23.16 29.18 9.12
N VAL A 70 -22.12 29.72 8.47
CA VAL A 70 -21.14 30.59 9.13
C VAL A 70 -21.92 31.76 9.74
N GLU A 71 -22.06 31.77 11.06
CA GLU A 71 -22.53 32.98 11.74
C GLU A 71 -21.46 34.05 11.55
N PRO A 72 -21.80 35.24 11.05
CA PRO A 72 -20.84 36.34 10.96
C PRO A 72 -20.50 36.78 12.39
N GLY A 73 -19.40 36.26 12.92
CA GLY A 73 -18.75 36.78 14.11
C GLY A 73 -17.94 38.03 13.78
N GLU A 74 -17.80 38.93 14.74
CA GLU A 74 -16.89 40.07 14.62
C GLU A 74 -15.45 39.56 14.46
N ALA A 75 -14.77 40.01 13.40
CA ALA A 75 -13.39 39.63 13.15
C ALA A 75 -12.48 40.33 14.17
N GLU A 76 -11.72 39.55 14.95
CA GLU A 76 -10.67 40.11 15.80
C GLU A 76 -9.47 40.52 14.92
N PRO A 77 -8.97 41.77 15.02
CA PRO A 77 -7.83 42.23 14.24
C PRO A 77 -6.53 41.57 14.74
N GLU A 78 -5.67 41.13 13.81
CA GLU A 78 -4.36 40.59 14.16
C GLU A 78 -3.36 41.73 14.48
N PRO A 79 -2.30 41.47 15.27
CA PRO A 79 -1.33 42.51 15.63
C PRO A 79 -0.61 43.07 14.39
N GLY A 80 -0.98 44.29 13.97
CA GLY A 80 -0.42 44.97 12.80
C GLY A 80 -1.46 45.42 11.76
N ASP A 81 -2.75 45.14 11.96
CA ASP A 81 -3.82 45.63 11.06
C ASP A 81 -4.18 47.08 11.36
N GLU A 82 -4.03 47.98 10.37
CA GLU A 82 -4.59 49.33 10.39
C GLU A 82 -6.01 49.34 9.80
N LEU A 83 -6.91 50.14 10.39
CA LEU A 83 -8.32 50.22 10.02
C LEU A 83 -8.50 50.57 8.52
N GLY A 84 -9.01 49.63 7.73
CA GLY A 84 -9.49 49.89 6.36
C GLY A 84 -8.56 49.51 5.21
N THR A 85 -7.36 48.95 5.46
CA THR A 85 -6.47 48.48 4.39
C THR A 85 -5.85 47.13 4.72
N ALA A 86 -6.40 46.04 4.18
CA ALA A 86 -5.71 44.76 4.13
C ALA A 86 -4.48 44.90 3.21
N THR A 87 -3.31 45.20 3.78
CA THR A 87 -2.06 45.43 3.02
C THR A 87 -1.52 44.15 2.39
N ARG A 88 -2.08 42.98 2.73
CA ARG A 88 -1.78 41.69 2.12
C ARG A 88 -3.02 41.14 1.44
N SER A 89 -2.86 40.66 0.21
CA SER A 89 -3.87 39.83 -0.43
C SER A 89 -4.20 38.66 0.50
N TYR A 90 -5.48 38.43 0.76
CA TYR A 90 -5.95 37.27 1.51
C TYR A 90 -5.36 36.01 0.86
N SER A 91 -4.36 35.42 1.49
CA SER A 91 -3.90 34.07 1.16
C SER A 91 -4.67 33.14 2.09
N GLU A 92 -5.60 32.37 1.55
CA GLU A 92 -6.27 31.32 2.30
C GLU A 92 -5.21 30.35 2.83
N SER A 93 -4.83 30.53 4.09
CA SER A 93 -4.06 29.56 4.83
C SER A 93 -5.01 28.41 5.13
N LEU A 94 -5.15 27.48 4.18
CA LEU A 94 -5.74 26.17 4.46
C LEU A 94 -4.85 25.53 5.51
N ARG A 95 -5.17 25.75 6.80
CA ARG A 95 -4.61 24.93 7.87
C ARG A 95 -4.87 23.50 7.46
N SER A 96 -3.82 22.70 7.32
CA SER A 96 -3.99 21.26 7.11
C SER A 96 -4.93 20.79 8.22
N LYS A 97 -6.14 20.34 7.86
CA LYS A 97 -7.09 19.75 8.80
C LYS A 97 -6.57 18.37 9.23
N ILE A 98 -5.33 18.30 9.73
CA ILE A 98 -4.81 17.16 10.47
C ILE A 98 -5.32 17.32 11.91
N ALA A 99 -6.63 17.20 12.06
CA ALA A 99 -7.33 17.20 13.34
C ALA A 99 -8.38 16.09 13.30
N GLY A 100 -7.93 14.85 13.10
CA GLY A 100 -8.72 13.72 13.56
C GLY A 100 -8.62 13.64 15.08
N PRO A 101 -9.71 13.36 15.83
CA PRO A 101 -9.62 13.07 17.25
C PRO A 101 -8.65 11.90 17.51
N LYS A 102 -7.98 11.97 18.67
CA LYS A 102 -6.90 11.08 19.15
C LYS A 102 -7.21 9.58 19.18
N SER A 103 -8.46 9.16 18.96
CA SER A 103 -8.99 7.80 19.16
C SER A 103 -9.26 6.97 17.90
N ASP A 104 -9.20 7.55 16.69
CA ASP A 104 -9.93 6.98 15.54
C ASP A 104 -9.16 5.99 14.65
N ILE A 105 -8.27 5.22 15.25
CA ILE A 105 -7.74 3.99 14.65
C ILE A 105 -8.08 2.94 15.67
N ARG A 106 -8.80 1.88 15.27
CA ARG A 106 -9.23 0.74 16.11
C ARG A 106 -8.58 0.78 17.48
N GLU A 107 -9.39 0.88 18.54
CA GLU A 107 -8.91 0.93 19.92
C GLU A 107 -7.67 0.06 20.05
N THR A 108 -6.53 0.70 20.27
CA THR A 108 -5.33 -0.05 20.60
C THR A 108 -5.72 -0.83 21.85
N PRO A 109 -5.68 -2.17 21.84
CA PRO A 109 -6.02 -2.92 23.05
C PRO A 109 -5.18 -2.36 24.20
N ALA A 110 -5.66 -2.41 25.43
CA ALA A 110 -4.87 -1.93 26.56
C ALA A 110 -3.53 -2.70 26.61
N LEU A 111 -2.46 -2.07 26.14
CA LEU A 111 -1.14 -2.68 26.03
C LEU A 111 -0.35 -2.32 27.29
N GLU A 112 -0.07 -3.33 28.11
CA GLU A 112 0.92 -3.20 29.18
C GLU A 112 2.33 -3.06 28.58
N ARG A 113 3.26 -2.40 29.29
CA ARG A 113 4.64 -2.22 28.81
C ARG A 113 5.33 -3.56 28.49
N ASP A 114 4.98 -4.61 29.22
CA ASP A 114 5.52 -5.96 29.04
C ASP A 114 5.02 -6.65 27.75
N PHE A 115 3.99 -6.10 27.10
CA PHE A 115 3.46 -6.62 25.84
C PHE A 115 4.51 -6.64 24.72
N PHE A 116 5.31 -5.57 24.59
CA PHE A 116 6.33 -5.43 23.54
C PHE A 116 7.63 -6.20 23.81
N VAL A 117 7.82 -6.70 25.03
CA VAL A 117 9.03 -7.45 25.43
C VAL A 117 8.94 -8.92 25.03
N LYS A 118 7.73 -9.47 24.90
CA LYS A 118 7.52 -10.87 24.54
C LYS A 118 7.91 -11.12 23.07
N VAL A 119 8.83 -12.06 22.84
CA VAL A 119 9.11 -12.56 21.49
C VAL A 119 7.83 -13.23 20.97
N PRO A 120 7.35 -12.88 19.77
CA PRO A 120 6.14 -13.48 19.23
C PRO A 120 6.31 -15.00 19.12
N ASP A 121 5.43 -15.73 19.81
CA ASP A 121 5.49 -17.19 19.85
C ASP A 121 4.95 -17.75 18.53
N LEU A 122 5.81 -18.33 17.69
CA LEU A 122 5.39 -18.90 16.40
C LEU A 122 4.69 -20.27 16.57
N GLU A 123 4.79 -20.90 17.75
CA GLU A 123 4.37 -22.28 18.00
C GLU A 123 3.00 -22.41 18.68
N SER A 124 2.38 -21.32 19.11
CA SER A 124 0.98 -21.31 19.58
C SER A 124 -0.04 -20.87 18.51
N GLY A 125 -1.21 -21.52 18.46
CA GLY A 125 -2.30 -21.24 17.53
C GLY A 125 -2.66 -22.39 16.58
N LYS A 126 -3.54 -22.17 15.60
CA LYS A 126 -3.93 -23.20 14.60
C LYS A 126 -2.94 -23.22 13.43
N ALA A 127 -2.52 -24.41 12.99
CA ALA A 127 -1.64 -24.58 11.83
C ALA A 127 -2.26 -23.94 10.58
N LEU A 128 -1.47 -23.15 9.87
CA LEU A 128 -1.94 -22.33 8.74
C LEU A 128 -1.96 -23.09 7.42
N PHE A 129 -1.07 -24.08 7.27
CA PHE A 129 -0.96 -24.91 6.08
C PHE A 129 -0.87 -26.38 6.42
N ASP A 130 -1.48 -27.21 5.58
CA ASP A 130 -1.32 -28.65 5.64
C ASP A 130 0.10 -29.05 5.22
N VAL A 131 0.85 -29.60 6.18
CA VAL A 131 2.25 -29.96 6.04
C VAL A 131 2.44 -31.07 5.01
N GLU A 132 1.49 -31.99 4.88
CA GLU A 132 1.57 -33.12 3.96
C GLU A 132 1.43 -32.68 2.51
N GLN A 133 0.48 -31.78 2.23
CA GLN A 133 0.32 -31.21 0.89
C GLN A 133 1.54 -30.40 0.45
N LEU A 134 2.22 -29.73 1.39
CA LEU A 134 3.45 -28.98 1.11
C LEU A 134 4.64 -29.94 0.88
N ARG A 135 4.76 -31.00 1.68
CA ARG A 135 5.86 -32.00 1.59
C ARG A 135 5.73 -32.91 0.36
N ALA A 136 4.54 -33.42 0.07
CA ALA A 136 4.29 -34.29 -1.09
C ALA A 136 4.69 -33.60 -2.40
N ARG A 137 4.38 -32.32 -2.55
CA ARG A 137 4.74 -31.55 -3.75
C ARG A 137 6.21 -31.14 -3.81
N ALA A 138 6.85 -30.91 -2.66
CA ALA A 138 8.29 -30.69 -2.59
C ALA A 138 9.07 -31.89 -3.17
N MET A 139 8.60 -33.12 -2.90
CA MET A 139 9.19 -34.37 -3.43
C MET A 139 8.81 -34.68 -4.88
N ILE A 140 7.56 -34.43 -5.31
CA ILE A 140 7.12 -34.74 -6.69
C ILE A 140 7.92 -33.93 -7.73
N ARG A 141 8.35 -32.70 -7.41
CA ARG A 141 9.10 -31.84 -8.36
C ARG A 141 10.62 -31.94 -8.28
N SER A 142 11.20 -32.50 -7.22
CA SER A 142 12.64 -32.84 -7.22
C SER A 142 12.94 -33.96 -8.22
N ARG A 143 11.95 -34.79 -8.57
CA ARG A 143 12.09 -35.83 -9.60
C ARG A 143 12.10 -35.29 -11.04
N VAL A 144 11.65 -34.04 -11.26
CA VAL A 144 11.63 -33.38 -12.58
C VAL A 144 12.98 -32.71 -12.89
N SER A 145 13.92 -32.64 -11.93
CA SER A 145 15.24 -32.06 -12.16
C SER A 145 16.22 -32.99 -12.88
N SER A 146 15.85 -34.25 -13.15
CA SER A 146 16.76 -35.25 -13.74
C SER A 146 16.70 -35.38 -15.27
N GLY A 147 15.83 -34.68 -16.00
CA GLY A 147 15.68 -34.99 -17.43
C GLY A 147 15.09 -33.94 -18.37
N GLY A 148 14.91 -32.69 -17.95
CA GLY A 148 14.24 -31.69 -18.80
C GLY A 148 14.75 -30.28 -18.59
N TRP A 149 16.00 -30.01 -19.00
CA TRP A 149 16.54 -28.64 -19.12
C TRP A 149 15.91 -27.90 -20.31
N ILE A 150 14.58 -27.79 -20.34
CA ILE A 150 13.89 -26.93 -21.29
C ILE A 150 13.88 -25.52 -20.70
N ARG A 151 14.87 -24.72 -21.12
CA ARG A 151 14.86 -23.24 -21.20
C ARG A 151 13.80 -22.57 -20.31
N LYS A 152 13.92 -22.70 -18.99
CA LYS A 152 13.11 -21.84 -18.11
C LYS A 152 13.63 -20.44 -18.29
N ARG A 153 12.84 -19.64 -19.01
CA ARG A 153 13.07 -18.22 -19.31
C ARG A 153 13.46 -17.47 -18.03
N VAL A 154 14.76 -17.43 -17.76
CA VAL A 154 15.39 -16.33 -17.03
C VAL A 154 15.06 -15.00 -17.74
N ALA A 155 14.65 -15.08 -19.02
CA ALA A 155 14.04 -14.04 -19.85
C ALA A 155 12.62 -13.59 -19.47
N SER A 156 11.88 -14.30 -18.60
CA SER A 156 10.48 -13.94 -18.25
C SER A 156 10.35 -12.72 -17.34
N ARG A 157 11.43 -12.38 -16.63
CA ARG A 157 11.55 -11.07 -15.97
C ARG A 157 11.79 -10.06 -17.09
N GLY A 158 10.82 -9.19 -17.35
CA GLY A 158 10.85 -8.23 -18.46
C GLY A 158 12.24 -7.63 -18.68
N SER A 159 12.67 -7.61 -19.94
CA SER A 159 13.95 -7.01 -20.36
C SER A 159 14.15 -5.65 -19.65
N GLY A 160 15.27 -5.50 -18.93
CA GLY A 160 15.64 -4.25 -18.28
C GLY A 160 15.23 -4.06 -16.81
N THR A 161 14.43 -4.93 -16.17
CA THR A 161 13.93 -4.72 -14.77
C THR A 161 14.95 -4.91 -13.64
N LEU A 162 15.97 -5.75 -13.88
CA LEU A 162 17.13 -5.95 -12.99
C LEU A 162 18.39 -5.47 -13.69
N LYS A 163 19.37 -5.00 -12.91
CA LYS A 163 20.67 -4.62 -13.44
C LYS A 163 21.39 -5.85 -14.01
N ALA A 164 22.20 -5.61 -15.03
CA ALA A 164 23.18 -6.58 -15.49
C ALA A 164 24.39 -6.52 -14.55
N SER A 165 24.87 -7.69 -14.11
CA SER A 165 26.10 -7.85 -13.35
C SER A 165 27.07 -8.73 -14.13
N GLU A 166 28.37 -8.48 -13.98
CA GLU A 166 29.37 -9.41 -14.48
C GLU A 166 29.30 -10.73 -13.69
N SER A 167 29.59 -11.83 -14.38
CA SER A 167 29.56 -13.19 -13.84
C SER A 167 30.60 -14.01 -14.59
N THR A 168 31.42 -14.76 -13.85
CA THR A 168 32.49 -15.55 -14.46
C THR A 168 32.06 -16.97 -14.80
N LYS A 169 31.03 -17.49 -14.13
CA LYS A 169 30.62 -18.90 -14.25
C LYS A 169 29.52 -19.14 -15.27
N GLN A 170 28.55 -18.24 -15.40
CA GLN A 170 27.33 -18.45 -16.19
C GLN A 170 26.72 -17.12 -16.65
N GLY A 171 26.07 -17.11 -17.83
CA GLY A 171 25.31 -15.98 -18.37
C GLY A 171 25.43 -15.87 -19.89
N ARG A 172 25.10 -14.70 -20.45
CA ARG A 172 25.39 -14.40 -21.87
C ARG A 172 26.84 -13.91 -21.95
N PRO A 173 27.71 -14.51 -22.77
CA PRO A 173 29.09 -14.02 -22.91
C PRO A 173 29.07 -12.57 -23.39
N PHE A 174 29.85 -11.71 -22.73
CA PHE A 174 29.88 -10.27 -22.97
C PHE A 174 31.27 -9.79 -23.40
N ARG A 175 32.31 -10.22 -22.70
CA ARG A 175 33.71 -9.87 -23.00
C ARG A 175 34.65 -10.98 -22.53
N SER A 176 35.93 -10.84 -22.85
CA SER A 176 37.00 -11.69 -22.31
C SER A 176 37.96 -10.83 -21.49
N ARG A 177 38.58 -11.42 -20.46
CA ARG A 177 39.58 -10.73 -19.60
C ARG A 177 40.80 -11.61 -19.34
N MET A 178 41.90 -11.05 -18.85
CA MET A 178 42.98 -11.86 -18.28
C MET A 178 42.51 -12.51 -16.97
N PRO A 179 42.83 -13.79 -16.71
CA PRO A 179 42.59 -14.42 -15.42
C PRO A 179 43.37 -13.71 -14.31
N SER A 180 42.72 -13.49 -13.17
CA SER A 180 43.36 -12.98 -11.95
C SER A 180 43.59 -14.08 -10.90
N GLY A 181 43.29 -15.35 -11.23
CA GLY A 181 43.31 -16.50 -10.33
C GLY A 181 42.95 -17.79 -11.08
N GLU A 182 42.30 -18.74 -10.41
CA GLU A 182 41.84 -19.99 -11.05
C GLU A 182 40.90 -19.72 -12.23
N VAL A 183 41.19 -20.37 -13.36
CA VAL A 183 40.47 -20.16 -14.61
C VAL A 183 39.20 -20.99 -14.63
N SER A 184 38.04 -20.33 -14.68
CA SER A 184 36.76 -21.04 -14.66
C SER A 184 36.22 -21.37 -16.06
N SER A 185 36.40 -20.48 -17.04
CA SER A 185 35.87 -20.66 -18.39
C SER A 185 36.76 -19.98 -19.42
N ILE A 186 37.52 -20.77 -20.20
CA ILE A 186 38.45 -20.25 -21.20
C ILE A 186 37.71 -19.74 -22.44
N ASP A 187 38.09 -18.56 -22.91
CA ASP A 187 37.69 -18.02 -24.20
C ASP A 187 38.68 -18.41 -25.28
N VAL A 188 38.45 -19.55 -25.92
CA VAL A 188 39.38 -20.14 -26.88
C VAL A 188 39.70 -19.18 -28.04
N PRO A 189 38.72 -18.55 -28.74
CA PRO A 189 39.03 -17.59 -29.80
C PRO A 189 39.94 -16.45 -29.35
N THR A 190 39.61 -15.80 -28.24
CA THR A 190 40.37 -14.65 -27.73
C THR A 190 41.73 -15.05 -27.18
N THR A 191 41.84 -16.25 -26.61
CA THR A 191 43.12 -16.84 -26.18
C THR A 191 44.04 -17.11 -27.37
N VAL A 192 43.49 -17.68 -28.44
CA VAL A 192 44.24 -17.91 -29.69
C VAL A 192 44.68 -16.58 -30.32
N LEU A 193 43.79 -15.58 -30.35
CA LEU A 193 44.13 -14.24 -30.85
C LEU A 193 45.23 -13.58 -30.01
N ALA A 194 45.19 -13.72 -28.68
CA ALA A 194 46.23 -13.22 -27.79
C ALA A 194 47.58 -13.91 -28.04
N ALA A 195 47.58 -15.24 -28.20
CA ALA A 195 48.79 -16.00 -28.54
C ALA A 195 49.36 -15.59 -29.90
N ILE A 196 48.52 -15.38 -30.91
CA ILE A 196 48.95 -14.89 -32.24
C ILE A 196 49.56 -13.48 -32.12
N ALA A 197 48.90 -12.57 -31.40
CA ALA A 197 49.40 -11.21 -31.20
C ALA A 197 50.77 -11.19 -30.50
N ARG A 198 50.99 -12.08 -29.53
CA ARG A 198 52.29 -12.23 -28.84
C ARG A 198 53.38 -12.79 -29.76
N THR A 199 53.06 -13.76 -30.60
CA THR A 199 54.06 -14.49 -31.39
C THR A 199 54.41 -13.77 -32.71
N GLY A 200 53.61 -12.79 -33.14
CA GLY A 200 53.83 -12.02 -34.37
C GLY A 200 53.47 -12.80 -35.65
N LYS A 201 53.96 -12.33 -36.81
CA LYS A 201 53.70 -12.98 -38.12
C LYS A 201 54.19 -14.43 -38.10
N LYS A 202 53.33 -15.37 -38.54
CA LYS A 202 53.62 -16.80 -38.68
C LYS A 202 54.98 -17.02 -39.37
N GLN A 203 55.96 -17.55 -38.64
CA GLN A 203 57.05 -18.29 -39.28
C GLN A 203 56.45 -19.60 -39.82
N ARG A 204 56.52 -19.82 -41.14
CA ARG A 204 56.04 -21.05 -41.79
C ARG A 204 56.66 -22.27 -41.07
N GLY A 205 55.82 -23.24 -40.70
CA GLY A 205 56.25 -24.51 -40.10
C GLY A 205 56.35 -24.56 -38.57
N ARG A 206 56.14 -23.45 -37.84
CA ARG A 206 56.12 -23.48 -36.36
C ARG A 206 54.70 -23.58 -35.79
N PRO A 207 54.43 -24.51 -34.84
CA PRO A 207 53.14 -24.59 -34.16
C PRO A 207 52.92 -23.39 -33.23
N LEU A 208 51.69 -22.91 -33.14
CA LEU A 208 51.30 -21.84 -32.21
C LEU A 208 51.43 -22.35 -30.77
N LYS A 209 52.36 -21.78 -29.99
CA LYS A 209 52.51 -22.08 -28.57
C LYS A 209 51.67 -21.13 -27.74
N ILE A 210 50.66 -21.65 -27.04
CA ILE A 210 49.83 -20.89 -26.08
C ILE A 210 50.55 -20.88 -24.73
N ALA A 211 50.74 -19.69 -24.16
CA ALA A 211 51.32 -19.49 -22.83
C ALA A 211 50.24 -19.05 -21.82
N TRP A 212 50.53 -19.14 -20.52
CA TRP A 212 49.59 -18.75 -19.45
C TRP A 212 49.09 -17.31 -19.59
N GLN A 213 49.97 -16.38 -20.00
CA GLN A 213 49.65 -14.97 -20.25
C GLN A 213 48.71 -14.73 -21.44
N ASP A 214 48.56 -15.71 -22.34
CA ASP A 214 47.65 -15.62 -23.48
C ASP A 214 46.22 -16.01 -23.10
N ILE A 215 46.04 -16.75 -21.99
CA ILE A 215 44.74 -17.26 -21.56
C ILE A 215 43.81 -16.09 -21.31
N ARG A 216 42.62 -16.15 -21.92
CA ARG A 216 41.52 -15.24 -21.67
C ARG A 216 40.37 -16.01 -21.05
N GLU A 217 39.80 -15.44 -20.01
CA GLU A 217 38.60 -15.96 -19.35
C GLU A 217 37.36 -15.27 -19.91
N LYS A 218 36.31 -16.04 -20.20
CA LYS A 218 35.00 -15.52 -20.60
C LYS A 218 34.36 -14.80 -19.41
N VAL A 219 33.98 -13.55 -19.63
CA VAL A 219 33.12 -12.79 -18.72
C VAL A 219 31.71 -12.81 -19.28
N PHE A 220 30.79 -13.32 -18.49
CA PHE A 220 29.38 -13.36 -18.81
C PHE A 220 28.68 -12.15 -18.18
N THR A 221 27.70 -11.62 -18.89
CA THR A 221 26.66 -10.78 -18.29
C THR A 221 25.56 -11.69 -17.77
N ALA A 222 25.33 -11.63 -16.47
CA ALA A 222 24.19 -12.25 -15.82
C ALA A 222 23.28 -11.17 -15.21
N ARG A 223 22.04 -11.53 -14.87
CA ARG A 223 21.19 -10.62 -14.11
C ARG A 223 21.58 -10.67 -12.64
N THR A 224 21.57 -9.51 -11.97
CA THR A 224 21.79 -9.43 -10.52
C THR A 224 20.74 -10.30 -9.81
N PRO A 225 21.16 -11.21 -8.90
CA PRO A 225 20.23 -12.02 -8.13
C PRO A 225 19.29 -11.15 -7.28
N LEU A 226 18.05 -11.59 -7.14
CA LEU A 226 17.02 -10.93 -6.36
C LEU A 226 16.92 -11.58 -4.98
N THR A 227 16.88 -10.75 -3.94
CA THR A 227 16.47 -11.15 -2.60
C THR A 227 15.05 -10.65 -2.36
N VAL A 228 14.11 -11.58 -2.16
CA VAL A 228 12.70 -11.28 -1.89
C VAL A 228 12.41 -11.58 -0.42
N ILE A 229 11.95 -10.58 0.34
CA ILE A 229 11.38 -10.80 1.67
C ILE A 229 9.87 -10.78 1.57
N LEU A 230 9.26 -11.93 1.88
CA LEU A 230 7.81 -12.05 2.02
C LEU A 230 7.44 -11.64 3.44
N VAL A 231 6.73 -10.53 3.58
CA VAL A 231 6.17 -10.08 4.85
C VAL A 231 4.72 -10.55 4.89
N ILE A 232 4.43 -11.57 5.68
CA ILE A 232 3.14 -12.26 5.68
C ILE A 232 2.40 -11.93 6.97
N ASP A 233 1.17 -11.46 6.80
CA ASP A 233 0.22 -11.29 7.87
C ASP A 233 -0.35 -12.64 8.34
N VAL A 234 -0.21 -12.93 9.63
CA VAL A 234 -0.81 -14.12 10.27
C VAL A 234 -1.96 -13.77 11.20
N SER A 235 -2.63 -12.64 10.98
CA SER A 235 -3.80 -12.24 11.75
C SER A 235 -5.03 -13.14 11.48
N LEU A 236 -6.01 -13.17 12.39
CA LEU A 236 -7.20 -14.02 12.29
C LEU A 236 -8.05 -13.74 11.04
N SER A 237 -8.12 -12.48 10.59
CA SER A 237 -8.80 -12.09 9.35
C SER A 237 -8.20 -12.76 8.11
N MET A 238 -6.92 -13.11 8.18
CA MET A 238 -6.21 -13.75 7.08
C MET A 238 -6.57 -15.22 6.88
N ARG A 239 -7.27 -15.87 7.82
CA ARG A 239 -7.61 -17.30 7.77
C ARG A 239 -8.27 -17.71 6.45
N ALA A 240 -9.24 -16.93 5.97
CA ALA A 240 -9.95 -17.20 4.72
C ALA A 240 -9.05 -17.03 3.48
N HIS A 241 -8.02 -16.19 3.59
CA HIS A 241 -7.16 -15.78 2.49
C HIS A 241 -5.86 -16.59 2.37
N MET A 242 -5.60 -17.51 3.30
CA MET A 242 -4.36 -18.31 3.31
C MET A 242 -4.16 -19.17 2.07
N SER A 243 -5.25 -19.67 1.49
CA SER A 243 -5.19 -20.41 0.24
C SER A 243 -4.65 -19.54 -0.91
N ASP A 244 -4.96 -18.25 -0.91
CA ASP A 244 -4.51 -17.30 -1.91
C ASP A 244 -3.06 -16.85 -1.67
N VAL A 245 -2.67 -16.63 -0.41
CA VAL A 245 -1.27 -16.40 -0.03
C VAL A 245 -0.39 -17.56 -0.51
N ARG A 246 -0.82 -18.82 -0.28
CA ARG A 246 -0.12 -20.01 -0.78
C ARG A 246 0.05 -19.98 -2.29
N LYS A 247 -1.00 -19.66 -3.05
CA LYS A 247 -0.92 -19.58 -4.53
C LYS A 247 0.10 -18.53 -5.00
N VAL A 248 0.17 -17.38 -4.31
CA VAL A 248 1.17 -16.34 -4.61
C VAL A 248 2.58 -16.85 -4.34
N VAL A 249 2.80 -17.53 -3.21
CA VAL A 249 4.10 -18.14 -2.88
C VAL A 249 4.48 -19.21 -3.92
N GLU A 250 3.56 -20.08 -4.32
CA GLU A 250 3.79 -21.11 -5.35
C GLU A 250 4.10 -20.51 -6.74
N ARG A 251 3.54 -19.33 -7.05
CA ARG A 251 3.89 -18.56 -8.25
C ARG A 251 5.33 -18.06 -8.16
N ILE A 252 5.71 -17.46 -7.02
CA ILE A 252 7.07 -16.96 -6.78
C ILE A 252 8.09 -18.12 -6.82
N GLU A 253 7.77 -19.29 -6.26
CA GLU A 253 8.61 -20.49 -6.36
C GLU A 253 8.86 -20.86 -7.81
N ARG A 254 7.81 -20.93 -8.64
CA ARG A 254 7.95 -21.31 -10.05
C ARG A 254 8.92 -20.42 -10.82
N GLU A 255 9.01 -19.14 -10.43
CA GLU A 255 9.88 -18.14 -11.06
C GLU A 255 11.29 -18.04 -10.45
N THR A 256 11.51 -18.56 -9.24
CA THR A 256 12.78 -18.49 -8.51
C THR A 256 13.46 -19.85 -8.36
N ARG A 257 12.75 -20.95 -8.57
CA ARG A 257 13.34 -22.28 -8.43
C ARG A 257 14.39 -22.52 -9.53
N GLY A 258 15.62 -22.81 -9.10
CA GLY A 258 16.77 -22.99 -9.99
C GLY A 258 17.46 -21.68 -10.40
N SER A 259 17.05 -20.54 -9.86
CA SER A 259 17.78 -19.28 -10.01
C SER A 259 18.68 -19.02 -8.80
N ARG A 260 19.52 -17.97 -8.89
CA ARG A 260 20.34 -17.47 -7.76
C ARG A 260 19.56 -16.57 -6.80
N ASP A 261 18.24 -16.49 -6.94
CA ASP A 261 17.41 -15.65 -6.08
C ASP A 261 17.21 -16.31 -4.73
N ARG A 262 17.06 -15.48 -3.72
CA ARG A 262 16.84 -15.91 -2.34
C ARG A 262 15.50 -15.37 -1.87
N VAL A 263 14.78 -16.19 -1.14
CA VAL A 263 13.48 -15.81 -0.58
C VAL A 263 13.54 -16.01 0.93
N GLY A 264 13.15 -14.98 1.66
CA GLY A 264 13.02 -14.98 3.13
C GLY A 264 11.56 -14.74 3.53
N ILE A 265 11.22 -15.12 4.76
CA ILE A 265 9.89 -14.91 5.34
C ILE A 265 10.04 -14.14 6.63
N VAL A 266 9.33 -13.02 6.71
CA VAL A 266 9.02 -12.30 7.94
C VAL A 266 7.53 -12.47 8.17
N ALA A 267 7.15 -12.90 9.37
CA ALA A 267 5.76 -12.91 9.79
C ALA A 267 5.62 -12.00 11.00
N PHE A 268 4.46 -11.37 11.13
CA PHE A 268 4.17 -10.54 12.28
C PHE A 268 2.99 -11.10 13.05
N LYS A 269 3.16 -11.23 14.36
CA LYS A 269 2.26 -11.93 15.28
C LYS A 269 2.28 -11.18 16.62
N ASP A 270 1.14 -11.17 17.32
CA ASP A 270 1.02 -10.62 18.67
C ASP A 270 1.59 -9.20 18.74
N SER A 271 2.67 -8.96 19.48
CA SER A 271 3.25 -7.64 19.73
C SER A 271 4.32 -7.18 18.74
N GLY A 272 4.73 -8.01 17.77
CA GLY A 272 5.81 -7.64 16.85
C GLY A 272 6.03 -8.53 15.64
N ALA A 273 7.16 -8.35 14.98
CA ALA A 273 7.55 -9.05 13.77
C ALA A 273 8.81 -9.91 13.96
N VAL A 274 8.76 -11.13 13.42
CA VAL A 274 9.84 -12.13 13.53
C VAL A 274 10.28 -12.58 12.15
N GLU A 275 11.60 -12.74 12.00
CA GLU A 275 12.19 -13.43 10.86
C GLU A 275 11.99 -14.93 11.04
N VAL A 276 11.02 -15.51 10.32
CA VAL A 276 10.70 -16.94 10.40
C VAL A 276 11.70 -17.76 9.58
N GLN A 277 12.17 -17.18 8.48
CA GLN A 277 13.16 -17.80 7.60
C GLN A 277 14.06 -16.73 6.98
N ALA A 278 15.36 -16.78 7.32
CA ALA A 278 16.38 -16.01 6.64
C ALA A 278 16.39 -16.30 5.13
N PRO A 279 16.78 -15.33 4.27
CA PRO A 279 16.81 -15.51 2.82
C PRO A 279 17.57 -16.76 2.38
N THR A 280 16.90 -17.66 1.68
CA THR A 280 17.48 -18.90 1.18
C THR A 280 16.99 -19.22 -0.23
N SER A 281 17.81 -19.92 -1.02
CA SER A 281 17.40 -20.49 -2.31
C SER A 281 16.69 -21.84 -2.15
N ASN A 282 16.76 -22.45 -0.95
CA ASN A 282 16.16 -23.75 -0.68
C ASN A 282 14.68 -23.63 -0.30
N TRP A 283 13.81 -23.85 -1.27
CA TRP A 283 12.37 -23.83 -1.10
C TRP A 283 11.81 -24.82 -0.06
N ASN A 284 12.51 -25.93 0.21
CA ASN A 284 12.06 -26.86 1.27
C ASN A 284 12.14 -26.22 2.66
N LYS A 285 13.15 -25.36 2.90
CA LYS A 285 13.24 -24.59 4.16
C LYS A 285 12.11 -23.57 4.27
N ILE A 286 11.80 -22.89 3.17
CA ILE A 286 10.70 -21.91 3.08
C ILE A 286 9.35 -22.57 3.35
N TYR A 287 9.04 -23.71 2.73
CA TYR A 287 7.78 -24.41 2.98
C TYR A 287 7.66 -24.94 4.41
N ARG A 288 8.75 -25.43 5.01
CA ARG A 288 8.75 -25.80 6.43
C ARG A 288 8.54 -24.59 7.33
N ALA A 289 9.11 -23.44 6.97
CA ALA A 289 8.89 -22.20 7.69
C ALA A 289 7.42 -21.73 7.60
N LEU A 290 6.82 -21.77 6.41
CA LEU A 290 5.39 -21.46 6.23
C LEU A 290 4.49 -22.40 7.03
N ALA A 291 4.78 -23.70 7.00
CA ALA A 291 4.01 -24.71 7.75
C ALA A 291 4.01 -24.50 9.26
N ARG A 292 5.03 -23.83 9.81
CA ARG A 292 5.12 -23.49 11.24
C ARG A 292 4.32 -22.24 11.61
N LEU A 293 3.86 -21.45 10.64
CA LEU A 293 3.06 -20.26 10.94
C LEU A 293 1.73 -20.64 11.57
N ARG A 294 1.32 -19.89 12.57
CA ARG A 294 0.05 -20.04 13.29
C ARG A 294 -0.66 -18.70 13.37
N LEU A 295 -1.99 -18.73 13.33
CA LEU A 295 -2.83 -17.52 13.36
C LEU A 295 -2.78 -16.80 14.73
N SER A 296 -2.78 -15.47 14.72
CA SER A 296 -2.87 -14.56 15.88
C SER A 296 -3.92 -13.47 15.67
N GLY A 297 -4.34 -12.77 16.72
CA GLY A 297 -5.37 -11.73 16.65
C GLY A 297 -4.87 -10.34 16.22
N LEU A 298 -3.55 -10.10 16.17
CA LEU A 298 -3.02 -8.75 16.03
C LEU A 298 -2.08 -8.56 14.82
N THR A 299 -1.95 -7.31 14.37
CA THR A 299 -1.38 -6.90 13.08
C THR A 299 -0.38 -5.73 13.26
N PRO A 300 0.84 -5.98 13.80
CA PRO A 300 1.90 -4.98 13.88
C PRO A 300 2.60 -4.79 12.52
N LEU A 301 1.85 -4.27 11.54
CA LEU A 301 2.29 -4.15 10.15
C LEU A 301 3.52 -3.25 9.98
N ALA A 302 3.59 -2.15 10.73
CA ALA A 302 4.73 -1.23 10.71
C ALA A 302 6.01 -1.95 11.15
N ASP A 303 5.92 -2.77 12.20
CA ASP A 303 7.06 -3.56 12.70
C ASP A 303 7.47 -4.64 11.69
N GLY A 304 6.50 -5.25 11.00
CA GLY A 304 6.73 -6.18 9.89
C GLY A 304 7.61 -5.59 8.78
N ILE A 305 7.31 -4.35 8.37
CA ILE A 305 8.11 -3.64 7.36
C ILE A 305 9.50 -3.30 7.90
N MET A 306 9.60 -2.85 9.16
CA MET A 306 10.88 -2.54 9.82
C MET A 306 11.77 -3.79 9.90
N LYS A 307 11.22 -4.92 10.33
CA LYS A 307 11.94 -6.20 10.41
C LYS A 307 12.41 -6.69 9.05
N ALA A 308 11.58 -6.56 8.02
CA ALA A 308 11.96 -6.90 6.65
C ALA A 308 13.14 -6.06 6.13
N MET A 309 13.17 -4.76 6.45
CA MET A 309 14.31 -3.90 6.11
C MET A 309 15.58 -4.31 6.87
N GLU A 310 15.47 -4.68 8.14
CA GLU A 310 16.58 -5.18 8.95
C GLU A 310 17.17 -6.47 8.35
N THR A 311 16.32 -7.44 8.01
CA THR A 311 16.71 -8.69 7.34
C THR A 311 17.39 -8.41 5.99
N LEU A 312 16.84 -7.50 5.18
CA LEU A 312 17.46 -7.11 3.91
C LEU A 312 18.82 -6.44 4.10
N LYS A 313 18.97 -5.59 5.13
CA LYS A 313 20.25 -4.94 5.44
C LYS A 313 21.30 -5.98 5.77
N ARG A 314 20.97 -6.98 6.60
CA ARG A 314 21.86 -8.11 6.90
C ARG A 314 22.24 -8.90 5.65
N GLU A 315 21.28 -9.16 4.77
CA GLU A 315 21.55 -9.92 3.54
C GLU A 315 22.42 -9.14 2.56
N LYS A 316 22.21 -7.82 2.41
CA LYS A 316 23.08 -6.96 1.59
C LYS A 316 24.51 -6.87 2.12
N MET A 317 24.70 -6.90 3.44
CA MET A 317 26.04 -6.95 4.03
C MET A 317 26.77 -8.26 3.70
N ARG A 318 26.03 -9.38 3.60
CA ARG A 318 26.59 -10.69 3.20
C ARG A 318 26.80 -10.81 1.69
N ASN A 319 25.88 -10.26 0.91
CA ASN A 319 25.88 -10.33 -0.55
C ASN A 319 25.62 -8.93 -1.11
N PRO A 320 26.65 -8.12 -1.38
CA PRO A 320 26.47 -6.74 -1.86
C PRO A 320 25.85 -6.65 -3.26
N ASP A 321 26.08 -7.67 -4.09
CA ASP A 321 25.59 -7.74 -5.47
C ASP A 321 24.19 -8.38 -5.59
N VAL A 322 23.26 -7.99 -4.70
CA VAL A 322 21.86 -8.44 -4.75
C VAL A 322 20.91 -7.25 -4.86
N GLU A 323 19.90 -7.37 -5.72
CA GLU A 323 18.76 -6.45 -5.71
C GLU A 323 17.77 -6.91 -4.61
N SER A 324 17.05 -5.97 -4.01
CA SER A 324 16.14 -6.28 -2.88
C SER A 324 14.71 -5.88 -3.17
N LEU A 325 13.79 -6.76 -2.80
CA LEU A 325 12.35 -6.57 -2.92
C LEU A 325 11.64 -7.02 -1.65
N ILE A 326 10.85 -6.14 -1.05
CA ILE A 326 9.89 -6.47 0.01
C ILE A 326 8.53 -6.66 -0.65
N VAL A 327 7.87 -7.78 -0.35
CA VAL A 327 6.48 -8.05 -0.75
C VAL A 327 5.68 -8.20 0.52
N VAL A 328 4.80 -7.24 0.80
CA VAL A 328 3.90 -7.26 1.96
C VAL A 328 2.57 -7.87 1.54
N ILE A 329 2.15 -8.94 2.21
CA ILE A 329 0.89 -9.65 1.94
C ILE A 329 0.04 -9.59 3.21
N SER A 330 -1.04 -8.82 3.18
CA SER A 330 -1.89 -8.51 4.32
C SER A 330 -3.25 -8.00 3.84
N ASP A 331 -4.21 -7.89 4.76
CA ASP A 331 -5.43 -7.09 4.58
C ASP A 331 -5.20 -5.59 4.84
N PHE A 332 -3.97 -5.22 5.24
CA PHE A 332 -3.52 -3.85 5.51
C PHE A 332 -4.35 -3.09 6.55
N SER A 333 -4.82 -3.80 7.58
CA SER A 333 -5.55 -3.21 8.71
C SER A 333 -4.69 -3.12 9.98
N PRO A 334 -3.73 -2.16 10.09
CA PRO A 334 -2.84 -2.06 11.24
C PRO A 334 -3.60 -1.72 12.53
N ASN A 335 -3.35 -2.46 13.60
CA ASN A 335 -3.97 -2.25 14.92
C ASN A 335 -2.96 -2.08 16.07
N ILE A 336 -1.67 -2.31 15.83
CA ILE A 336 -0.61 -2.13 16.82
C ILE A 336 0.36 -1.02 16.38
N PRO A 337 0.66 -0.04 17.24
CA PRO A 337 1.74 0.92 17.01
C PRO A 337 3.12 0.29 17.22
N LEU A 338 4.17 0.96 16.75
CA LEU A 338 5.55 0.54 17.05
C LEU A 338 5.82 0.68 18.56
N ALA A 339 6.58 -0.25 19.14
CA ALA A 339 6.94 -0.22 20.57
C ALA A 339 7.55 1.13 20.99
N GLN A 340 8.39 1.72 20.14
CA GLN A 340 9.03 3.02 20.35
C GLN A 340 8.04 4.19 20.41
N SER A 341 6.84 4.01 19.88
CA SER A 341 5.78 5.01 19.89
C SER A 341 4.93 4.96 21.18
N VAL A 342 5.12 3.95 22.04
CA VAL A 342 4.37 3.76 23.28
C VAL A 342 5.23 4.18 24.48
N GLY A 343 5.06 5.43 24.96
CA GLY A 343 5.81 5.98 26.11
C GLY A 343 5.16 7.23 26.72
N PRO A 344 5.48 7.58 27.99
CA PRO A 344 4.90 8.75 28.67
C PRO A 344 5.27 10.05 27.93
N GLY A 345 4.25 10.80 27.49
CA GLY A 345 4.39 11.97 26.61
C GLY A 345 3.95 11.73 25.15
N HIS A 346 3.74 10.48 24.73
CA HIS A 346 3.29 10.13 23.37
C HIS A 346 1.76 9.99 23.28
N ALA A 347 1.03 11.05 23.58
CA ALA A 347 -0.44 11.01 23.67
C ALA A 347 -1.19 10.96 22.31
N GLN A 348 -0.54 10.64 21.17
CA GLN A 348 -1.11 11.01 19.85
C GLN A 348 -0.56 10.26 18.62
N TYR A 349 -0.12 9.01 18.74
CA TYR A 349 0.34 8.22 17.59
C TYR A 349 -0.49 6.97 17.40
N THR A 350 -0.93 6.76 16.17
CA THR A 350 -1.82 5.70 15.77
C THR A 350 -1.10 4.71 14.85
N PRO A 351 -1.50 3.42 14.81
CA PRO A 351 -0.86 2.37 14.00
C PRO A 351 -0.61 2.77 12.52
N VAL A 352 -1.52 3.55 11.93
CA VAL A 352 -1.38 4.05 10.55
C VAL A 352 -0.25 5.08 10.42
N ARG A 353 -0.01 5.93 11.43
CA ARG A 353 1.08 6.90 11.40
C ARG A 353 2.45 6.21 11.46
N ASP A 354 2.55 5.14 12.24
CA ASP A 354 3.76 4.31 12.28
C ASP A 354 3.97 3.53 11.00
N LEU A 355 2.90 3.07 10.36
CA LEU A 355 2.95 2.48 9.03
C LEU A 355 3.51 3.46 7.99
N VAL A 356 3.03 4.71 8.01
CA VAL A 356 3.54 5.80 7.15
C VAL A 356 5.02 6.05 7.42
N ARG A 357 5.45 6.06 8.69
CA ARG A 357 6.86 6.22 9.08
C ARG A 357 7.72 5.08 8.55
N ALA A 358 7.30 3.82 8.74
CA ALA A 358 8.02 2.64 8.24
C ALA A 358 8.14 2.66 6.70
N ALA A 359 7.08 3.02 5.99
CA ALA A 359 7.07 3.15 4.54
C ALA A 359 8.02 4.28 4.05
N ARG A 360 8.04 5.44 4.72
CA ARG A 360 8.99 6.53 4.41
C ARG A 360 10.44 6.10 4.63
N LEU A 361 10.72 5.33 5.67
CA LEU A 361 12.05 4.77 5.91
C LEU A 361 12.47 3.79 4.81
N ALA A 362 11.56 2.90 4.38
CA ALA A 362 11.80 1.99 3.27
C ALA A 362 12.16 2.73 1.97
N LYS A 363 11.44 3.82 1.67
CA LYS A 363 11.76 4.71 0.54
C LYS A 363 13.13 5.36 0.68
N LYS A 364 13.46 5.88 1.87
CA LYS A 364 14.77 6.53 2.13
C LYS A 364 15.92 5.56 1.88
N GLN A 365 15.74 4.28 2.22
CA GLN A 365 16.73 3.22 2.00
C GLN A 365 16.75 2.69 0.55
N LYS A 366 15.93 3.26 -0.35
CA LYS A 366 15.77 2.83 -1.76
C LYS A 366 15.40 1.34 -1.87
N THR A 367 14.65 0.83 -0.90
CA THR A 367 14.17 -0.55 -0.91
C THR A 367 12.91 -0.63 -1.76
N ARG A 368 12.89 -1.55 -2.73
CA ARG A 368 11.70 -1.79 -3.54
C ARG A 368 10.66 -2.48 -2.67
N LEU A 369 9.45 -1.93 -2.57
CA LEU A 369 8.38 -2.48 -1.77
C LEU A 369 7.10 -2.55 -2.59
N VAL A 370 6.43 -3.70 -2.54
CA VAL A 370 5.14 -3.94 -3.15
C VAL A 370 4.14 -4.39 -2.09
N ALA A 371 2.92 -3.87 -2.17
CA ALA A 371 1.81 -4.24 -1.30
C ALA A 371 0.84 -5.16 -2.06
N VAL A 372 0.52 -6.32 -1.50
CA VAL A 372 -0.42 -7.30 -2.07
C VAL A 372 -1.59 -7.44 -1.11
N ASN A 373 -2.70 -6.80 -1.44
CA ASN A 373 -3.92 -6.87 -0.66
C ASN A 373 -4.65 -8.19 -0.94
N VAL A 374 -5.02 -8.89 0.14
CA VAL A 374 -5.80 -10.13 0.06
C VAL A 374 -7.31 -9.91 0.12
N ASN A 375 -7.74 -8.72 0.55
CA ASN A 375 -9.15 -8.40 0.71
C ASN A 375 -9.88 -8.46 -0.65
N SER A 376 -10.84 -9.39 -0.76
CA SER A 376 -11.62 -9.59 -1.97
C SER A 376 -12.67 -8.50 -2.21
N ASP A 377 -13.09 -7.79 -1.17
CA ASP A 377 -14.20 -6.82 -1.26
C ASP A 377 -13.80 -5.58 -2.05
N GLU A 378 -12.50 -5.27 -2.06
CA GLU A 378 -11.93 -4.18 -2.83
C GLU A 378 -11.88 -4.43 -4.34
N ARG A 379 -12.30 -5.61 -4.81
CA ARG A 379 -12.53 -5.87 -6.24
C ARG A 379 -13.57 -4.93 -6.85
N ASN A 380 -14.47 -4.37 -6.04
CA ASN A 380 -15.49 -3.45 -6.52
C ASN A 380 -14.86 -2.18 -7.13
N TRP A 381 -13.77 -1.67 -6.56
CA TRP A 381 -13.04 -0.52 -7.12
C TRP A 381 -12.51 -0.78 -8.52
N VAL A 382 -11.94 -1.96 -8.74
CA VAL A 382 -11.45 -2.41 -10.06
C VAL A 382 -12.59 -2.53 -11.06
N ARG A 383 -13.76 -3.05 -10.64
CA ARG A 383 -14.94 -3.21 -11.51
C ARG A 383 -15.55 -1.86 -11.90
N VAL A 384 -15.68 -0.93 -10.95
CA VAL A 384 -16.28 0.39 -11.16
C VAL A 384 -15.42 1.21 -12.12
N PHE A 385 -14.12 1.33 -11.84
CA PHE A 385 -13.24 2.18 -12.65
C PHE A 385 -12.68 1.49 -13.89
N LYS A 386 -12.76 0.15 -13.98
CA LYS A 386 -12.14 -0.66 -15.06
C LYS A 386 -10.64 -0.38 -15.21
N LEU A 387 -9.98 -0.05 -14.11
CA LEU A 387 -8.55 0.23 -14.02
C LEU A 387 -7.85 -0.83 -13.14
N PRO A 388 -6.53 -1.04 -13.31
CA PRO A 388 -5.73 -1.83 -12.36
C PRO A 388 -5.93 -1.36 -10.93
N TYR A 389 -5.83 -2.25 -9.94
CA TYR A 389 -6.19 -1.94 -8.56
C TYR A 389 -5.51 -0.68 -8.01
N HIS A 390 -4.20 -0.52 -8.22
CA HIS A 390 -3.47 0.67 -7.79
C HIS A 390 -4.03 1.95 -8.41
N ASP A 391 -4.32 1.93 -9.71
CA ASP A 391 -4.76 3.13 -10.45
C ASP A 391 -6.21 3.48 -10.11
N ALA A 392 -7.04 2.47 -9.87
CA ALA A 392 -8.41 2.64 -9.36
C ALA A 392 -8.41 3.34 -8.00
N LEU A 393 -7.52 2.94 -7.09
CA LEU A 393 -7.39 3.59 -5.78
C LEU A 393 -6.77 4.98 -5.88
N GLU A 394 -5.79 5.20 -6.76
CA GLU A 394 -5.23 6.53 -6.99
C GLU A 394 -6.28 7.50 -7.53
N LEU A 395 -7.11 7.05 -8.47
CA LEU A 395 -8.22 7.83 -9.01
C LEU A 395 -9.25 8.14 -7.93
N ALA A 396 -9.70 7.14 -7.17
CA ALA A 396 -10.65 7.33 -6.07
C ALA A 396 -10.14 8.35 -5.04
N SER A 397 -8.85 8.24 -4.69
CA SER A 397 -8.22 9.15 -3.73
C SER A 397 -8.10 10.56 -4.30
N THR A 398 -7.79 10.70 -5.58
CA THR A 398 -7.66 12.01 -6.26
C THR A 398 -9.01 12.72 -6.37
N LEU A 399 -10.08 11.99 -6.69
CA LEU A 399 -11.43 12.55 -6.73
C LEU A 399 -11.87 13.01 -5.34
N ARG A 400 -11.57 12.21 -4.31
CA ARG A 400 -11.87 12.60 -2.93
C ARG A 400 -11.03 13.81 -2.49
N MET A 401 -9.76 13.85 -2.88
CA MET A 401 -8.86 14.97 -2.60
C MET A 401 -9.42 16.28 -3.17
N LYS A 402 -9.89 16.27 -4.42
CA LYS A 402 -10.55 17.43 -5.05
C LYS A 402 -11.84 17.82 -4.32
N LYS A 403 -12.66 16.84 -3.94
CA LYS A 403 -13.92 17.09 -3.22
C LYS A 403 -13.70 17.73 -1.84
N GLU A 404 -12.66 17.31 -1.12
CA GLU A 404 -12.35 17.79 0.23
C GLU A 404 -11.44 19.05 0.24
N GLY A 405 -11.01 19.53 -0.93
CA GLY A 405 -10.10 20.67 -1.04
C GLY A 405 -8.68 20.41 -0.52
N LEU A 406 -8.23 19.16 -0.52
CA LEU A 406 -6.90 18.77 -0.04
C LEU A 406 -5.86 18.81 -1.17
N HIS A 407 -4.58 18.93 -0.81
CA HIS A 407 -3.48 19.04 -1.80
C HIS A 407 -2.70 17.74 -1.99
N ASP A 408 -2.77 16.81 -1.03
CA ASP A 408 -2.10 15.51 -1.12
C ASP A 408 -3.09 14.35 -0.96
N VAL A 409 -2.89 13.32 -1.78
CA VAL A 409 -3.62 12.05 -1.73
C VAL A 409 -3.38 11.34 -0.41
N ILE A 410 -2.16 11.40 0.13
CA ILE A 410 -1.85 10.78 1.42
C ILE A 410 -2.62 11.48 2.54
N GLU A 411 -2.65 12.81 2.55
CA GLU A 411 -3.43 13.58 3.52
C GLU A 411 -4.93 13.25 3.42
N THR A 412 -5.44 13.12 2.20
CA THR A 412 -6.83 12.71 1.95
C THR A 412 -7.15 11.36 2.57
N ILE A 413 -6.28 10.35 2.35
CA ILE A 413 -6.48 9.02 2.92
C ILE A 413 -6.46 9.05 4.44
N LEU A 414 -5.59 9.87 5.04
CA LEU A 414 -5.48 10.01 6.49
C LEU A 414 -6.65 10.80 7.10
N ALA A 415 -7.18 11.79 6.38
CA ALA A 415 -8.32 12.59 6.83
C ALA A 415 -9.63 11.77 6.80
N VAL A 416 -9.86 10.98 5.75
CA VAL A 416 -11.12 10.25 5.53
C VAL A 416 -11.11 8.91 6.30
N PRO A 417 -11.98 8.70 7.32
CA PRO A 417 -11.95 7.50 8.16
C PRO A 417 -12.16 6.18 7.41
N THR A 418 -13.02 6.18 6.38
CA THR A 418 -13.27 4.99 5.56
C THR A 418 -12.03 4.59 4.74
N PHE A 419 -11.30 5.56 4.20
CA PHE A 419 -10.09 5.32 3.41
C PHE A 419 -8.93 4.86 4.28
N ARG A 420 -8.82 5.34 5.53
CA ARG A 420 -7.82 4.82 6.49
C ARG A 420 -7.94 3.31 6.71
N ARG A 421 -9.16 2.77 6.66
CA ARG A 421 -9.43 1.33 6.88
C ARG A 421 -9.20 0.48 5.64
N THR A 422 -9.51 1.00 4.46
CA THR A 422 -9.50 0.22 3.21
C THR A 422 -8.26 0.45 2.37
N PHE A 423 -7.68 1.66 2.36
CA PHE A 423 -6.61 2.02 1.43
C PHE A 423 -5.21 1.80 2.02
N GLY A 424 -5.07 0.97 3.06
CA GLY A 424 -3.79 0.71 3.72
C GLY A 424 -2.73 0.16 2.76
N ALA A 425 -3.12 -0.74 1.84
CA ALA A 425 -2.22 -1.30 0.82
C ALA A 425 -1.70 -0.22 -0.14
N PHE A 426 -2.60 0.64 -0.62
CA PHE A 426 -2.28 1.74 -1.50
C PHE A 426 -1.42 2.79 -0.81
N LEU A 427 -1.74 3.14 0.45
CA LEU A 427 -0.98 4.08 1.26
C LEU A 427 0.50 3.65 1.36
N VAL A 428 0.75 2.39 1.75
CA VAL A 428 2.12 1.85 1.88
C VAL A 428 2.85 1.86 0.54
N ALA A 429 2.20 1.36 -0.52
CA ALA A 429 2.80 1.30 -1.85
C ALA A 429 3.13 2.71 -2.40
N ARG A 430 2.19 3.64 -2.31
CA ARG A 430 2.32 5.01 -2.84
C ARG A 430 3.42 5.79 -2.12
N ILE A 431 3.56 5.62 -0.81
CA ILE A 431 4.63 6.22 -0.03
C ILE A 431 5.98 5.64 -0.45
N CYS A 432 6.09 4.31 -0.59
CA CYS A 432 7.33 3.64 -0.97
C CYS A 432 7.74 3.91 -2.43
N GLY A 433 6.82 4.39 -3.28
CA GLY A 433 7.03 4.52 -4.72
C GLY A 433 6.88 3.18 -5.47
N GLY A 434 6.17 2.22 -4.87
CA GLY A 434 5.73 0.99 -5.53
C GLY A 434 4.25 1.06 -5.93
N ARG A 435 3.68 -0.11 -6.24
CA ARG A 435 2.24 -0.26 -6.53
C ARG A 435 1.59 -1.27 -5.61
N ALA A 436 0.31 -1.07 -5.37
CA ALA A 436 -0.53 -2.04 -4.67
C ALA A 436 -1.18 -3.00 -5.69
N PHE A 437 -1.30 -4.27 -5.33
CA PHE A 437 -1.94 -5.30 -6.15
C PHE A 437 -3.01 -6.00 -5.35
N LEU A 438 -4.10 -6.40 -6.01
CA LEU A 438 -4.98 -7.39 -5.44
C LEU A 438 -4.46 -8.79 -5.75
N THR A 439 -4.65 -9.71 -4.80
CA THR A 439 -4.16 -11.08 -4.93
C THR A 439 -4.70 -11.79 -6.17
N HIS A 440 -5.96 -11.54 -6.55
CA HIS A 440 -6.53 -12.12 -7.77
C HIS A 440 -5.92 -11.56 -9.07
N GLU A 441 -5.50 -10.28 -9.06
CA GLU A 441 -4.89 -9.62 -10.22
C GLU A 441 -3.50 -10.20 -10.46
N ILE A 442 -2.69 -10.31 -9.40
CA ILE A 442 -1.32 -10.83 -9.52
C ILE A 442 -1.29 -12.31 -9.92
N LEU A 443 -2.28 -13.10 -9.50
CA LEU A 443 -2.38 -14.52 -9.88
C LEU A 443 -2.67 -14.72 -11.37
N ARG A 444 -3.23 -13.72 -12.07
CA ARG A 444 -3.52 -13.75 -13.52
C ARG A 444 -2.30 -13.39 -14.38
N VAL A 445 -1.32 -12.68 -13.84
CA VAL A 445 -0.14 -12.24 -14.59
C VAL A 445 0.79 -13.41 -14.93
N ASP A 446 1.49 -13.34 -16.06
CA ASP A 446 2.46 -14.35 -16.48
C ASP A 446 3.65 -14.49 -15.52
N SER A 447 4.27 -13.35 -15.16
CA SER A 447 5.36 -13.25 -14.19
C SER A 447 5.01 -12.30 -13.04
N VAL A 448 4.85 -12.87 -11.86
CA VAL A 448 4.59 -12.16 -10.60
C VAL A 448 5.77 -11.26 -10.24
N LEU A 449 7.00 -11.79 -10.29
CA LEU A 449 8.17 -10.99 -9.96
C LEU A 449 8.45 -9.91 -11.02
N GLY A 450 8.17 -10.20 -12.29
CA GLY A 450 8.25 -9.22 -13.37
C GLY A 450 7.32 -8.03 -13.11
N ALA A 451 6.06 -8.29 -12.75
CA ALA A 451 5.09 -7.25 -12.40
C ALA A 451 5.52 -6.43 -11.19
N PHE A 452 6.00 -7.08 -10.12
CA PHE A 452 6.47 -6.40 -8.91
C PHE A 452 7.67 -5.49 -9.19
N LEU A 453 8.64 -5.96 -9.99
CA LEU A 453 9.83 -5.18 -10.32
C LEU A 453 9.52 -4.01 -11.27
N ALA A 454 8.58 -4.20 -12.20
CA ALA A 454 8.11 -3.13 -13.08
C ALA A 454 7.37 -2.04 -12.29
N ALA A 455 6.51 -2.45 -11.35
CA ALA A 455 5.75 -1.54 -10.49
C ALA A 455 6.62 -0.60 -9.64
N CYS A 456 7.79 -1.05 -9.21
CA CYS A 456 8.71 -0.21 -8.43
C CYS A 456 9.46 0.83 -9.26
N ARG A 457 9.28 0.87 -10.59
CA ARG A 457 9.93 1.83 -11.50
C ARG A 457 8.96 2.86 -12.06
N THR A 458 7.71 2.47 -12.27
CA THR A 458 6.70 3.35 -12.85
C THR A 458 6.10 4.25 -11.78
N ARG A 459 6.20 5.57 -11.99
CA ARG A 459 5.33 6.52 -11.28
C ARG A 459 3.99 6.50 -12.01
N SER A 460 2.94 6.07 -11.34
CA SER A 460 1.59 6.21 -11.87
C SER A 460 1.29 7.71 -12.05
N ARG A 461 0.82 8.07 -13.24
CA ARG A 461 0.28 9.39 -13.56
C ARG A 461 -1.07 9.13 -14.19
N LEU A 462 -2.14 9.60 -13.56
CA LEU A 462 -3.48 9.53 -14.13
C LEU A 462 -3.53 10.41 -15.38
N SER A 463 -4.14 9.88 -16.44
CA SER A 463 -4.38 10.65 -17.67
C SER A 463 -5.50 11.66 -17.44
N PRO A 464 -5.43 12.87 -18.03
CA PRO A 464 -6.53 13.85 -18.00
C PRO A 464 -7.87 13.27 -18.48
N LYS A 465 -7.84 12.29 -19.39
CA LYS A 465 -9.05 11.60 -19.87
C LYS A 465 -9.69 10.70 -18.80
N GLU A 466 -8.87 10.04 -17.99
CA GLU A 466 -9.34 9.16 -16.90
C GLU A 466 -9.99 9.98 -15.78
N LEU A 467 -9.40 11.13 -15.45
CA LEU A 467 -9.97 12.10 -14.52
C LEU A 467 -11.34 12.60 -14.98
N LYS A 468 -11.45 13.09 -16.22
CA LYS A 468 -12.73 13.56 -16.78
C LYS A 468 -13.80 12.47 -16.79
N ARG A 469 -13.43 11.24 -17.18
CA ARG A 469 -14.37 10.10 -17.18
C ARG A 469 -14.89 9.79 -15.79
N ALA A 470 -14.04 9.87 -14.77
CA ALA A 470 -14.41 9.55 -13.41
C ALA A 470 -15.22 10.69 -12.74
N GLU A 471 -14.90 11.95 -13.06
CA GLU A 471 -15.72 13.10 -12.66
C GLU A 471 -17.14 12.98 -13.21
N ALA A 472 -17.30 12.55 -14.46
CA ALA A 472 -18.61 12.32 -15.08
C ALA A 472 -19.44 11.19 -14.43
N TYR A 473 -18.82 10.29 -13.65
CA TYR A 473 -19.52 9.28 -12.87
C TYR A 473 -19.97 9.79 -11.48
N LEU A 474 -19.40 10.91 -11.02
CA LEU A 474 -19.66 11.50 -9.70
C LEU A 474 -20.56 12.74 -9.77
N SER A 475 -20.64 13.39 -10.92
CA SER A 475 -21.68 14.37 -11.29
C SER A 475 -22.98 13.65 -11.63
#